data_AF-A0A433TXJ0-F1
#
_entry.id   AF-A0A433TXJ0-F1
#
_cell.length_a   1.000
_cell.length_b   1.000
_cell.length_c   1.000
_cell.angle_alpha   90.00
_cell.angle_beta   90.00
_cell.angle_gamma   90.00
#
_symmetry.space_group_name_H-M   'P 1'
#
loop_
_entity.id
_entity.type
_entity.pdbx_description
1 polymer ?
#
loop_
_entity_poly.entity_id
_entity_poly.type
_entity_poly.pdbx_seq_one_letter_code
_entity_poly.pdbx_strand_id
1 'polypeptide(L)'
;MQNFMVPFYETFDHTWSLGQLPKVSEVLFVVKDEKIKQICKDVISSFETQVLQKRNTFRKALIHGDLNEHNLLIDTDSSSNSGFRISGLLDFQDSTLSYPLYDIAICICYMLMTGKSEVPQEDLPGYMLAGYNSIVELPPAEKPALRACIAGRMVMSLVYGAYTYHLDPTNEYVLDTAKFGWKALTQFWEADPEKLLDRWDEIIQKYHSK
;
A
#
# COMPACT_ATOMS: atom_id res chain seq x y z
N MET A 1 -22.65 5.16 19.39
CA MET A 1 -21.56 5.67 18.52
C MET A 1 -21.90 7.09 18.14
N GLN A 2 -21.06 8.07 18.52
CA GLN A 2 -21.16 9.42 17.96
C GLN A 2 -20.68 9.39 16.51
N ASN A 3 -21.38 10.10 15.64
CA ASN A 3 -21.05 10.18 14.22
C ASN A 3 -19.95 11.25 14.05
N PHE A 4 -18.70 10.84 13.88
CA PHE A 4 -17.54 11.74 13.67
C PHE A 4 -17.40 12.15 12.19
N MET A 5 -18.52 12.35 11.50
CA MET A 5 -18.54 12.75 10.09
C MET A 5 -18.33 14.26 10.01
N VAL A 6 -17.10 14.68 9.71
CA VAL A 6 -16.75 16.08 9.46
C VAL A 6 -16.71 16.30 7.95
N PRO A 7 -17.44 17.29 7.38
CA PRO A 7 -17.52 17.52 5.94
C PRO A 7 -16.16 17.67 5.23
N PHE A 8 -15.14 18.15 5.95
CA PHE A 8 -13.76 18.23 5.44
C PHE A 8 -13.27 16.90 4.88
N TYR A 9 -13.48 15.80 5.61
CA TYR A 9 -13.02 14.47 5.22
C TYR A 9 -13.76 13.90 4.02
N GLU A 10 -14.92 14.44 3.65
CA GLU A 10 -15.66 14.00 2.46
C GLU A 10 -15.04 14.51 1.15
N THR A 11 -14.30 15.62 1.22
CA THR A 11 -13.73 16.31 0.06
C THR A 11 -12.21 16.40 0.07
N PHE A 12 -11.57 16.07 1.20
CA PHE A 12 -10.12 16.16 1.32
C PHE A 12 -9.43 15.12 0.43
N ASP A 13 -8.59 15.63 -0.47
CA ASP A 13 -7.81 14.86 -1.44
C ASP A 13 -6.49 15.61 -1.65
N HIS A 14 -5.39 14.87 -1.76
CA HIS A 14 -4.04 15.44 -1.87
C HIS A 14 -3.21 14.62 -2.87
N THR A 15 -2.09 15.18 -3.33
CA THR A 15 -1.26 14.56 -4.39
C THR A 15 -0.79 13.13 -4.06
N TRP A 16 -0.69 12.80 -2.78
CA TRP A 16 -0.29 11.49 -2.28
C TRP A 16 -1.45 10.53 -1.99
N SER A 17 -2.71 10.96 -2.13
CA SER A 17 -3.85 10.06 -2.05
C SER A 17 -3.77 9.03 -3.17
N LEU A 18 -3.95 7.74 -2.85
CA LEU A 18 -3.76 6.66 -3.83
C LEU A 18 -4.70 6.78 -5.05
N GLY A 19 -5.87 7.38 -4.89
CA GLY A 19 -6.78 7.71 -6.00
C GLY A 19 -6.19 8.66 -7.05
N GLN A 20 -5.13 9.39 -6.71
CA GLN A 20 -4.41 10.32 -7.58
C GLN A 20 -3.24 9.67 -8.35
N LEU A 21 -3.08 8.34 -8.27
CA LEU A 21 -2.00 7.62 -8.96
C LEU A 21 -1.81 7.99 -10.43
N PRO A 22 -2.85 8.20 -11.26
CA PRO A 22 -2.64 8.59 -12.66
C PRO A 22 -1.78 9.84 -12.86
N LYS A 23 -1.79 10.79 -11.91
CA LYS A 23 -0.96 12.00 -11.97
C LYS A 23 0.55 11.72 -11.90
N VAL A 24 0.94 10.55 -11.36
CA VAL A 24 2.34 10.12 -11.36
C VAL A 24 2.90 10.03 -12.79
N SER A 25 2.05 9.79 -13.79
CA SER A 25 2.46 9.76 -15.20
C SER A 25 3.11 11.06 -15.69
N GLU A 26 2.73 12.20 -15.12
CA GLU A 26 3.25 13.53 -15.48
C GLU A 26 4.73 13.72 -15.13
N VAL A 27 5.22 12.96 -14.14
CA VAL A 27 6.59 13.06 -13.63
C VAL A 27 7.43 11.83 -13.93
N LEU A 28 6.93 10.85 -14.69
CA LEU A 28 7.67 9.62 -15.04
C LEU A 28 8.98 9.86 -15.81
N PHE A 29 9.20 11.07 -16.35
CA PHE A 29 10.45 11.43 -17.02
C PHE A 29 11.68 11.33 -16.11
N VAL A 30 11.51 11.38 -14.78
CA VAL A 30 12.63 11.23 -13.82
C VAL A 30 13.13 9.79 -13.70
N VAL A 31 12.31 8.80 -14.07
CA VAL A 31 12.72 7.39 -14.11
C VAL A 31 13.52 7.16 -15.39
N LYS A 32 14.83 6.89 -15.25
CA LYS A 32 15.74 6.74 -16.41
C LYS A 32 15.77 5.33 -16.99
N ASP A 33 15.53 4.32 -16.16
CA ASP A 33 15.48 2.93 -16.60
C ASP A 33 14.18 2.67 -17.35
N GLU A 34 14.28 2.31 -18.65
CA GLU A 34 13.11 2.12 -19.51
C GLU A 34 12.27 0.89 -19.13
N LYS A 35 12.90 -0.16 -18.56
CA LYS A 35 12.16 -1.33 -18.06
C LYS A 35 11.31 -0.94 -16.86
N ILE A 36 11.90 -0.23 -15.89
CA ILE A 36 11.19 0.26 -14.71
C ILE A 36 10.09 1.25 -15.10
N LYS A 37 10.37 2.14 -16.05
CA LYS A 37 9.38 3.09 -16.58
C LYS A 37 8.20 2.36 -17.20
N GLN A 38 8.44 1.28 -17.95
CA GLN A 38 7.36 0.47 -18.51
C GLN A 38 6.52 -0.21 -17.42
N ILE A 39 7.17 -0.79 -16.40
CA ILE A 39 6.47 -1.36 -15.23
C ILE A 39 5.57 -0.30 -14.57
N CYS A 40 6.06 0.93 -14.37
CA CYS A 40 5.26 2.00 -13.78
C CYS A 40 4.01 2.30 -14.63
N LYS A 41 4.13 2.35 -15.97
CA LYS A 41 2.99 2.56 -16.87
C LYS A 41 1.98 1.42 -16.79
N ASP A 42 2.45 0.18 -16.77
CA ASP A 42 1.59 -1.01 -16.68
C ASP A 42 0.82 -1.04 -15.36
N VAL A 43 1.48 -0.67 -14.26
CA VAL A 43 0.85 -0.53 -12.94
C VAL A 43 -0.22 0.56 -12.95
N ILE A 44 0.08 1.75 -13.50
CA ILE A 44 -0.89 2.85 -13.58
C ILE A 44 -2.12 2.42 -14.40
N SER A 45 -1.93 1.81 -15.57
CA SER A 45 -3.01 1.30 -16.41
C SER A 45 -3.86 0.23 -15.70
N SER A 46 -3.20 -0.70 -14.99
CA SER A 46 -3.89 -1.70 -14.19
C SER A 46 -4.69 -1.07 -13.04
N PHE A 47 -4.16 -0.04 -12.39
CA PHE A 47 -4.87 0.68 -11.35
C PHE A 47 -6.11 1.41 -11.90
N GLU A 48 -6.00 2.06 -13.04
CA GLU A 48 -7.14 2.72 -13.69
C GLU A 48 -8.28 1.72 -13.98
N THR A 49 -7.93 0.57 -14.56
CA THR A 49 -8.90 -0.46 -14.98
C THR A 49 -9.48 -1.27 -13.81
N GLN A 50 -8.64 -1.66 -12.84
CA GLN A 50 -9.05 -2.54 -11.75
C GLN A 50 -9.56 -1.78 -10.53
N VAL A 51 -9.14 -0.53 -10.34
CA VAL A 51 -9.46 0.28 -9.16
C VAL A 51 -10.41 1.41 -9.55
N LEU A 52 -9.97 2.36 -10.38
CA LEU A 52 -10.74 3.59 -10.61
C LEU A 52 -12.08 3.36 -11.31
N GLN A 53 -12.11 2.47 -12.32
CA GLN A 53 -13.35 2.13 -13.01
C GLN A 53 -14.34 1.36 -12.13
N LYS A 54 -13.85 0.64 -11.12
CA LYS A 54 -14.65 -0.22 -10.24
C LYS A 54 -14.95 0.40 -8.88
N ARG A 55 -14.33 1.54 -8.53
CA ARG A 55 -14.36 2.14 -7.18
C ARG A 55 -15.75 2.42 -6.60
N ASN A 56 -16.79 2.49 -7.41
CA ASN A 56 -18.17 2.66 -6.93
C ASN A 56 -18.73 1.39 -6.29
N THR A 57 -18.10 0.23 -6.50
CA THR A 57 -18.48 -1.05 -5.87
C THR A 57 -17.71 -1.32 -4.58
N PHE A 58 -16.69 -0.52 -4.26
CA PHE A 58 -15.88 -0.67 -3.06
C PHE A 58 -16.53 0.03 -1.88
N ARG A 59 -16.32 -0.50 -0.68
CA ARG A 59 -16.81 0.14 0.54
C ARG A 59 -16.05 1.43 0.81
N LYS A 60 -16.76 2.43 1.34
CA LYS A 60 -16.15 3.67 1.84
C LYS A 60 -16.15 3.69 3.36
N ALA A 61 -15.05 4.14 3.93
CA ALA A 61 -14.94 4.46 5.35
C ALA A 61 -13.86 5.53 5.55
N LEU A 62 -13.76 6.06 6.77
CA LEU A 62 -12.62 6.88 7.13
C LEU A 62 -11.36 6.01 7.08
N ILE A 63 -10.37 6.46 6.33
CA ILE A 63 -9.04 5.83 6.24
C ILE A 63 -8.00 6.78 6.85
N HIS A 64 -6.87 6.23 7.25
CA HIS A 64 -5.74 7.00 7.74
C HIS A 64 -4.99 7.70 6.60
N GLY A 65 -4.83 7.06 5.45
CA GLY A 65 -4.23 7.65 4.25
C GLY A 65 -2.71 7.57 4.14
N ASP A 66 -1.99 7.23 5.22
CA ASP A 66 -0.52 7.12 5.24
C ASP A 66 -0.01 6.12 6.31
N LEU A 67 -0.61 4.93 6.38
CA LEU A 67 -0.17 3.88 7.33
C LEU A 67 1.12 3.18 6.90
N ASN A 68 2.24 3.90 6.95
CA ASN A 68 3.59 3.36 6.79
C ASN A 68 4.22 2.99 8.14
N GLU A 69 5.39 2.36 8.13
CA GLU A 69 6.08 1.85 9.32
C GLU A 69 6.51 2.93 10.32
N HIS A 70 6.64 4.18 9.88
CA HIS A 70 6.96 5.31 10.77
C HIS A 70 5.75 5.79 11.57
N ASN A 71 4.54 5.47 11.10
CA ASN A 71 3.28 5.88 11.73
C ASN A 71 2.67 4.79 12.63
N LEU A 72 3.42 3.70 12.90
CA LEU A 72 3.02 2.62 13.80
C LEU A 72 3.85 2.66 15.09
N LEU A 73 3.19 2.70 16.24
CA LEU A 73 3.82 2.50 17.54
C LEU A 73 3.73 1.04 17.95
N ILE A 74 4.86 0.47 18.36
CA ILE A 74 4.98 -0.93 18.78
C ILE A 74 5.44 -0.95 20.24
N ASP A 75 4.74 -1.73 21.04
CA ASP A 75 5.06 -1.99 22.44
C ASP A 75 5.50 -3.45 22.61
N THR A 76 6.38 -3.70 23.57
CA THR A 76 6.74 -5.06 23.96
C THR A 76 5.61 -5.64 24.81
N ASP A 77 5.12 -6.80 24.42
CA ASP A 77 4.04 -7.49 25.13
C ASP A 77 4.38 -8.97 25.25
N SER A 78 4.88 -9.36 26.42
CA SER A 78 5.21 -10.75 26.73
C SER A 78 4.00 -11.68 26.76
N SER A 79 2.77 -11.15 26.77
CA SER A 79 1.54 -11.95 26.67
C SER A 79 1.11 -12.21 25.23
N SER A 80 1.68 -11.49 24.25
CA SER A 80 1.40 -11.72 22.83
C SER A 80 2.29 -12.84 22.29
N ASN A 81 1.78 -13.59 21.32
CA ASN A 81 2.54 -14.69 20.70
C ASN A 81 3.82 -14.22 19.98
N SER A 82 3.86 -12.95 19.55
CA SER A 82 5.03 -12.37 18.88
C SER A 82 5.98 -11.64 19.84
N GLY A 83 5.58 -11.44 21.10
CA GLY A 83 6.29 -10.57 22.05
C GLY A 83 6.08 -9.07 21.78
N PHE A 84 5.28 -8.72 20.78
CA PHE A 84 5.02 -7.33 20.38
C PHE A 84 3.53 -7.10 20.15
N ARG A 85 3.08 -5.86 20.31
CA ARG A 85 1.74 -5.41 19.92
C ARG A 85 1.80 -4.01 19.31
N ILE A 86 0.90 -3.71 18.38
CA ILE A 86 0.69 -2.33 17.93
C ILE A 86 -0.02 -1.58 19.06
N SER A 87 0.60 -0.52 19.56
CA SER A 87 0.11 0.26 20.70
C SER A 87 -0.52 1.60 20.31
N GLY A 88 -0.30 2.05 19.08
CA GLY A 88 -0.89 3.28 18.58
C GLY A 88 -0.57 3.54 17.11
N LEU A 89 -1.31 4.50 16.55
CA LEU A 89 -1.14 5.06 15.21
C LEU A 89 -0.85 6.56 15.34
N LEU A 90 -0.01 7.10 14.47
CA LEU A 90 0.38 8.52 14.46
C LEU A 90 0.05 9.16 13.11
N ASP A 91 -0.01 10.50 13.09
CA ASP A 91 -0.09 11.31 11.87
C ASP A 91 -1.35 11.12 11.00
N PHE A 92 -2.49 11.55 11.54
CA PHE A 92 -3.81 11.51 10.86
C PHE A 92 -4.04 12.67 9.89
N GLN A 93 -3.00 13.39 9.46
CA GLN A 93 -3.17 14.57 8.60
C GLN A 93 -3.70 14.21 7.20
N ASP A 94 -3.41 12.99 6.73
CA ASP A 94 -3.85 12.45 5.45
C ASP A 94 -5.17 11.66 5.55
N SER A 95 -5.80 11.67 6.72
CA SER A 95 -7.05 10.93 6.93
C SER A 95 -8.17 11.52 6.08
N THR A 96 -8.97 10.64 5.46
CA THR A 96 -10.02 11.04 4.53
C THR A 96 -11.09 9.95 4.39
N LEU A 97 -12.28 10.32 3.93
CA LEU A 97 -13.33 9.35 3.59
C LEU A 97 -13.01 8.72 2.23
N SER A 98 -12.47 7.51 2.25
CA SER A 98 -12.04 6.80 1.05
C SER A 98 -12.22 5.28 1.21
N TYR A 99 -11.40 4.47 0.57
CA TYR A 99 -11.54 3.02 0.52
C TYR A 99 -10.61 2.34 1.52
N PRO A 100 -11.10 1.54 2.49
CA PRO A 100 -10.24 0.79 3.42
C PRO A 100 -9.19 -0.09 2.73
N LEU A 101 -9.49 -0.52 1.50
CA LEU A 101 -8.54 -1.19 0.60
C LEU A 101 -7.23 -0.40 0.42
N TYR A 102 -7.27 0.93 0.46
CA TYR A 102 -6.09 1.78 0.28
C TYR A 102 -5.17 1.72 1.50
N ASP A 103 -5.72 1.79 2.72
CA ASP A 103 -4.91 1.69 3.95
C ASP A 103 -4.14 0.36 4.01
N ILE A 104 -4.83 -0.77 3.76
CA ILE A 104 -4.15 -2.08 3.76
C ILE A 104 -3.12 -2.20 2.64
N ALA A 105 -3.40 -1.64 1.45
CA ALA A 105 -2.44 -1.60 0.36
C ALA A 105 -1.21 -0.74 0.69
N ILE A 106 -1.40 0.39 1.37
CA ILE A 106 -0.32 1.28 1.84
C ILE A 106 0.56 0.54 2.84
N CYS A 107 -0.02 -0.10 3.86
CA CYS A 107 0.75 -0.89 4.83
C CYS A 107 1.58 -1.99 4.14
N ILE A 108 0.96 -2.78 3.26
CA ILE A 108 1.65 -3.87 2.54
C ILE A 108 2.76 -3.32 1.66
N CYS A 109 2.51 -2.22 0.95
CA CYS A 109 3.48 -1.54 0.11
C CYS A 109 4.77 -1.20 0.89
N TYR A 110 4.64 -0.55 2.04
CA TYR A 110 5.80 -0.19 2.84
C TYR A 110 6.50 -1.42 3.44
N MET A 111 5.76 -2.42 3.91
CA MET A 111 6.34 -3.69 4.37
C MET A 111 7.19 -4.36 3.29
N LEU A 112 6.71 -4.41 2.04
CA LEU A 112 7.45 -4.95 0.89
C LEU A 112 8.74 -4.16 0.59
N MET A 113 8.72 -2.84 0.79
CA MET A 113 9.85 -1.96 0.46
C MET A 113 10.85 -1.76 1.61
N THR A 114 10.55 -2.20 2.84
CA THR A 114 11.49 -2.04 3.98
C THR A 114 12.83 -2.74 3.78
N GLY A 115 12.86 -3.86 3.03
CA GLY A 115 14.05 -4.70 2.84
C GLY A 115 14.55 -5.40 4.12
N LYS A 116 13.77 -5.38 5.21
CA LYS A 116 14.17 -5.85 6.55
C LYS A 116 13.45 -7.12 7.01
N SER A 117 12.60 -7.69 6.15
CA SER A 117 11.80 -8.86 6.49
C SER A 117 12.55 -10.17 6.22
N GLU A 118 12.47 -11.11 7.15
CA GLU A 118 12.89 -12.52 6.94
C GLU A 118 11.81 -13.34 6.21
N VAL A 119 10.57 -12.82 6.16
CA VAL A 119 9.48 -13.43 5.41
C VAL A 119 9.69 -13.21 3.91
N PRO A 120 9.51 -14.24 3.06
CA PRO A 120 9.52 -14.10 1.61
C PRO A 120 8.58 -12.97 1.15
N GLN A 121 9.01 -12.16 0.19
CA GLN A 121 8.25 -10.97 -0.21
C GLN A 121 6.86 -11.32 -0.76
N GLU A 122 6.75 -12.42 -1.48
CA GLU A 122 5.50 -12.94 -2.02
C GLU A 122 4.48 -13.34 -0.94
N ASP A 123 4.96 -13.71 0.26
CA ASP A 123 4.13 -14.17 1.38
C ASP A 123 3.67 -13.02 2.29
N LEU A 124 4.41 -11.90 2.31
CA LEU A 124 4.11 -10.73 3.16
C LEU A 124 2.66 -10.22 3.04
N PRO A 125 2.10 -10.01 1.83
CA PRO A 125 0.71 -9.58 1.69
C PRO A 125 -0.27 -10.60 2.29
N GLY A 126 0.02 -11.91 2.18
CA GLY A 126 -0.82 -12.97 2.74
C GLY A 126 -0.92 -12.90 4.27
N TYR A 127 0.21 -12.70 4.97
CA TYR A 127 0.20 -12.56 6.43
C TYR A 127 -0.48 -11.26 6.89
N MET A 128 -0.22 -10.15 6.19
CA MET A 128 -0.88 -8.87 6.41
C MET A 128 -2.41 -8.99 6.28
N LEU A 129 -2.88 -9.66 5.22
CA LEU A 129 -4.29 -9.92 4.98
C LEU A 129 -4.90 -10.88 5.99
N ALA A 130 -4.16 -11.91 6.44
CA ALA A 130 -4.62 -12.80 7.50
C ALA A 130 -4.90 -12.03 8.80
N GLY A 131 -3.99 -11.12 9.18
CA GLY A 131 -4.20 -10.23 10.32
C GLY A 131 -5.39 -9.30 10.14
N TYR A 132 -5.51 -8.67 8.97
CA TYR A 132 -6.62 -7.77 8.65
C TYR A 132 -7.98 -8.48 8.67
N ASN A 133 -8.08 -9.63 7.98
CA ASN A 133 -9.30 -10.43 7.88
C ASN A 133 -9.74 -11.07 9.20
N SER A 134 -8.85 -11.17 10.20
CA SER A 134 -9.22 -11.64 11.54
C SER A 134 -10.18 -10.70 12.27
N ILE A 135 -10.23 -9.42 11.86
CA ILE A 135 -11.13 -8.41 12.42
C ILE A 135 -12.21 -8.02 11.41
N VAL A 136 -11.82 -7.76 10.16
CA VAL A 136 -12.74 -7.35 9.09
C VAL A 136 -12.37 -8.03 7.78
N GLU A 137 -13.30 -8.82 7.24
CA GLU A 137 -13.10 -9.47 5.94
C GLU A 137 -12.97 -8.44 4.80
N LEU A 138 -11.95 -8.61 3.96
CA LEU A 138 -11.81 -7.86 2.72
C LEU A 138 -12.90 -8.31 1.73
N PRO A 139 -13.78 -7.42 1.26
CA PRO A 139 -14.85 -7.80 0.34
C PRO A 139 -14.33 -8.48 -0.93
N PRO A 140 -14.98 -9.55 -1.41
CA PRO A 140 -14.56 -10.24 -2.64
C PRO A 140 -14.43 -9.33 -3.86
N ALA A 141 -15.23 -8.25 -3.92
CA ALA A 141 -15.16 -7.26 -5.00
C ALA A 141 -13.88 -6.39 -4.95
N GLU A 142 -13.26 -6.23 -3.79
CA GLU A 142 -12.05 -5.40 -3.57
C GLU A 142 -10.76 -6.20 -3.78
N LYS A 143 -10.80 -7.52 -3.52
CA LYS A 143 -9.61 -8.38 -3.56
C LYS A 143 -8.86 -8.37 -4.91
N PRO A 144 -9.51 -8.45 -6.09
CA PRO A 144 -8.79 -8.37 -7.37
C PRO A 144 -8.04 -7.04 -7.55
N ALA A 145 -8.54 -5.95 -6.94
CA ALA A 145 -7.95 -4.62 -7.04
C ALA A 145 -6.72 -4.44 -6.11
N LEU A 146 -6.54 -5.29 -5.10
CA LEU A 146 -5.51 -5.13 -4.09
C LEU A 146 -4.09 -5.11 -4.66
N ARG A 147 -3.77 -6.03 -5.59
CA ARG A 147 -2.45 -6.08 -6.23
C ARG A 147 -2.13 -4.77 -6.97
N ALA A 148 -3.11 -4.21 -7.68
CA ALA A 148 -2.97 -2.93 -8.37
C ALA A 148 -2.82 -1.77 -7.37
N CYS A 149 -3.54 -1.78 -6.26
CA CYS A 149 -3.39 -0.77 -5.20
C CYS A 149 -2.00 -0.81 -4.55
N ILE A 150 -1.48 -2.01 -4.21
CA ILE A 150 -0.14 -2.17 -3.61
C ILE A 150 0.93 -1.66 -4.57
N ALA A 151 0.96 -2.19 -5.80
CA ALA A 151 1.93 -1.76 -6.80
C ALA A 151 1.79 -0.27 -7.14
N GLY A 152 0.55 0.23 -7.18
CA GLY A 152 0.25 1.65 -7.37
C GLY A 152 0.89 2.52 -6.30
N ARG A 153 0.75 2.16 -5.02
CA ARG A 153 1.40 2.91 -3.93
C ARG A 153 2.92 2.81 -4.01
N MET A 154 3.49 1.67 -4.40
CA MET A 154 4.94 1.54 -4.62
C MET A 154 5.42 2.48 -5.72
N VAL A 155 4.74 2.50 -6.87
CA VAL A 155 5.04 3.41 -7.99
C VAL A 155 4.94 4.87 -7.54
N MET A 156 3.88 5.24 -6.84
CA MET A 156 3.70 6.60 -6.32
C MET A 156 4.87 7.00 -5.39
N SER A 157 5.20 6.15 -4.42
CA SER A 157 6.30 6.42 -3.47
C SER A 157 7.64 6.55 -4.15
N LEU A 158 7.96 5.65 -5.08
CA LEU A 158 9.26 5.60 -5.73
C LEU A 158 9.45 6.73 -6.75
N VAL A 159 8.42 7.01 -7.55
CA VAL A 159 8.49 8.05 -8.58
C VAL A 159 8.47 9.43 -7.95
N TYR A 160 7.61 9.71 -6.96
CA TYR A 160 7.62 11.01 -6.28
C TYR A 160 8.88 11.21 -5.44
N GLY A 161 9.44 10.16 -4.83
CA GLY A 161 10.76 10.23 -4.20
C GLY A 161 11.84 10.62 -5.20
N ALA A 162 11.91 9.95 -6.35
CA ALA A 162 12.85 10.29 -7.42
C ALA A 162 12.63 11.70 -8.00
N TYR A 163 11.38 12.14 -8.13
CA TYR A 163 11.03 13.49 -8.58
C TYR A 163 11.47 14.55 -7.56
N THR A 164 11.25 14.30 -6.27
CA THR A 164 11.68 15.21 -5.20
C THR A 164 13.20 15.34 -5.19
N TYR A 165 13.93 14.23 -5.31
CA TYR A 165 15.38 14.25 -5.44
C TYR A 165 15.86 14.95 -6.73
N HIS A 166 15.12 14.84 -7.83
CA HIS A 166 15.42 15.56 -9.06
C HIS A 166 15.31 17.08 -8.88
N LEU A 167 14.34 17.55 -8.09
CA LEU A 167 14.15 18.97 -7.78
C LEU A 167 15.15 19.49 -6.73
N ASP A 168 15.42 18.70 -5.71
CA ASP A 168 16.38 19.01 -4.64
C ASP A 168 17.27 17.80 -4.33
N PRO A 169 18.46 17.74 -4.95
CA PRO A 169 19.41 16.65 -4.71
C PRO A 169 19.99 16.60 -3.30
N THR A 170 19.79 17.64 -2.46
CA THR A 170 20.28 17.64 -1.08
C THR A 170 19.38 16.84 -0.13
N ASN A 171 18.14 16.57 -0.54
CA ASN A 171 17.17 15.80 0.23
C ASN A 171 17.34 14.29 -0.01
N GLU A 172 18.47 13.73 0.42
CA GLU A 172 18.80 12.31 0.20
C GLU A 172 17.83 11.33 0.90
N TYR A 173 17.15 11.77 1.97
CA TYR A 173 16.21 10.95 2.74
C TYR A 173 15.08 10.38 1.88
N VAL A 174 14.62 11.11 0.86
CA VAL A 174 13.55 10.64 -0.05
C VAL A 174 13.93 9.40 -0.87
N LEU A 175 15.21 9.02 -0.86
CA LEU A 175 15.71 7.82 -1.53
C LEU A 175 15.81 6.60 -0.61
N ASP A 176 15.51 6.73 0.69
CA ASP A 176 15.61 5.61 1.63
C ASP A 176 14.70 4.45 1.24
N THR A 177 13.44 4.74 0.90
CA THR A 177 12.51 3.75 0.36
C THR A 177 12.99 3.17 -0.98
N ALA A 178 13.63 4.00 -1.82
CA ALA A 178 14.10 3.61 -3.14
C ALA A 178 15.27 2.61 -3.10
N LYS A 179 16.02 2.53 -1.99
CA LYS A 179 17.14 1.57 -1.81
C LYS A 179 16.73 0.13 -2.08
N PHE A 180 15.51 -0.27 -1.70
CA PHE A 180 14.98 -1.60 -1.93
C PHE A 180 13.72 -1.61 -2.81
N GLY A 181 13.01 -0.49 -2.88
CA GLY A 181 11.68 -0.45 -3.47
C GLY A 181 11.64 -0.70 -4.97
N TRP A 182 12.62 -0.27 -5.77
CA TRP A 182 12.63 -0.56 -7.22
C TRP A 182 12.74 -2.05 -7.53
N LYS A 183 13.59 -2.76 -6.77
CA LYS A 183 13.72 -4.22 -6.87
C LYS A 183 12.44 -4.92 -6.40
N ALA A 184 11.90 -4.50 -5.26
CA ALA A 184 10.65 -5.05 -4.73
C ALA A 184 9.49 -4.85 -5.72
N LEU A 185 9.34 -3.66 -6.30
CA LEU A 185 8.32 -3.36 -7.31
C LEU A 185 8.46 -4.28 -8.53
N THR A 186 9.68 -4.45 -9.02
CA THR A 186 9.95 -5.30 -10.19
C THR A 186 9.56 -6.75 -9.89
N GLN A 187 10.03 -7.30 -8.77
CA GLN A 187 9.72 -8.67 -8.36
C GLN A 187 8.22 -8.89 -8.13
N PHE A 188 7.55 -7.94 -7.45
CA PHE A 188 6.11 -8.00 -7.19
C PHE A 188 5.28 -7.92 -8.47
N TRP A 189 5.67 -7.06 -9.42
CA TRP A 189 4.91 -6.84 -10.65
C TRP A 189 5.13 -7.93 -11.71
N GLU A 190 6.33 -8.51 -11.78
CA GLU A 190 6.65 -9.59 -12.71
C GLU A 190 6.15 -10.96 -12.23
N ALA A 191 5.82 -11.10 -10.94
CA ALA A 191 5.22 -12.30 -10.41
C ALA A 191 3.81 -12.55 -10.99
N ASP A 192 3.52 -13.82 -11.24
CA ASP A 192 2.24 -14.32 -11.74
C ASP A 192 1.10 -13.90 -10.79
N PRO A 193 0.15 -13.07 -11.25
CA PRO A 193 -0.91 -12.55 -10.39
C PRO A 193 -1.80 -13.63 -9.79
N GLU A 194 -2.10 -14.70 -10.54
CA GLU A 194 -2.99 -15.76 -10.07
C GLU A 194 -2.29 -16.57 -8.97
N LYS A 195 -1.02 -16.94 -9.20
CA LYS A 195 -0.22 -17.66 -8.19
C LYS A 195 -0.01 -16.85 -6.91
N LEU A 196 0.18 -15.52 -7.03
CA LEU A 196 0.28 -14.66 -5.86
C LEU A 196 -1.02 -14.64 -5.05
N LEU A 197 -2.17 -14.49 -5.73
CA LEU A 197 -3.47 -14.47 -5.06
C LEU A 197 -3.79 -15.81 -4.39
N ASP A 198 -3.54 -16.92 -5.08
CA ASP A 198 -3.71 -18.28 -4.53
C ASP A 198 -2.80 -18.47 -3.30
N ARG A 199 -1.55 -18.00 -3.38
CA ARG A 199 -0.61 -18.06 -2.27
C ARG A 199 -1.09 -17.26 -1.05
N TRP A 200 -1.64 -16.07 -1.27
CA TRP A 200 -2.20 -15.27 -0.17
C TRP A 200 -3.40 -15.96 0.47
N ASP A 201 -4.25 -16.60 -0.33
CA ASP A 201 -5.39 -17.38 0.17
C ASP A 201 -4.96 -18.58 1.01
N GLU A 202 -3.96 -19.32 0.56
CA GLU A 202 -3.38 -20.43 1.35
C GLU A 202 -2.87 -19.95 2.71
N ILE A 203 -2.23 -18.78 2.76
CA ILE A 203 -1.73 -18.20 4.02
C ILE A 203 -2.92 -17.81 4.89
N ILE A 204 -3.87 -17.04 4.35
CA ILE A 204 -5.08 -16.58 5.06
C ILE A 204 -5.82 -17.78 5.69
N GLN A 205 -6.07 -18.85 4.94
CA GLN A 205 -6.78 -20.04 5.42
C GLN A 205 -6.12 -20.72 6.63
N LYS A 206 -4.78 -20.70 6.72
CA LYS A 206 -4.05 -21.26 7.87
C LYS A 206 -4.32 -20.51 9.18
N TYR A 207 -4.73 -19.25 9.11
CA TYR A 207 -5.02 -18.41 10.28
C TYR A 207 -6.51 -18.29 10.59
N HIS A 208 -7.40 -18.63 9.66
CA HIS A 208 -8.85 -18.72 9.91
C HIS A 208 -9.31 -20.09 10.42
N SER A 209 -8.47 -21.12 10.32
CA SER A 209 -8.81 -22.49 10.75
C SER A 209 -8.62 -22.74 12.26
N LYS A 210 -8.82 -21.72 13.11
CA LYS A 210 -8.72 -21.82 14.57
C LYS A 210 -10.04 -21.52 15.26
#